data_AF-A0A2V9C765-F1
#
_entry.id   AF-A0A2V9C765-F1
#
_cell.length_a   1.000
_cell.length_b   1.000
_cell.length_c   1.000
_cell.angle_alpha   90.00
_cell.angle_beta   90.00
_cell.angle_gamma   90.00
#
_symmetry.space_group_name_H-M   'P 1'
#
loop_
_entity.id
_entity.type
_entity.pdbx_description
1 polymer ?
#
loop_
_entity_poly.entity_id
_entity_poly.type
_entity_poly.pdbx_seq_one_letter_code
_entity_poly.pdbx_strand_id
1 'polypeptide(L)'
;MHLRRHPLFQFSWCLLNALLVASAVLLVYGIGWEISTERYLKGFADSVVPLSTAPEQKVEAILTWMNQAPARRNAVDVESLDIRDPQTTLNYQRLLQICGSATNAFVNLASSSGLEARRLLLLNQNNRTLHVVAEVRLAHRWVVIDPAFRAVFRDAQGQPLTRSQLRDPHVFREATQKLKGYPPACTFDRTTQVRLERIPFLGGLLRKILNALLFGWEEWNWSGITERTSMALTLAAALLMGVFLAGRFALSWYGKRRLGVIRVRLREQLMRAAHALFSIPS
;
A
#
# COMPACT_ATOMS: atom_id res chain seq x y z
N MET A 1 -13.98 -44.49 27.81
CA MET A 1 -13.77 -43.07 28.16
C MET A 1 -14.57 -42.21 27.20
N HIS A 2 -15.70 -41.65 27.64
CA HIS A 2 -16.66 -40.94 26.78
C HIS A 2 -16.02 -39.66 26.20
N LEU A 3 -15.67 -39.66 24.92
CA LEU A 3 -15.41 -38.44 24.15
C LEU A 3 -16.72 -37.64 24.11
N ARG A 4 -16.90 -36.68 25.02
CA ARG A 4 -17.94 -35.67 24.87
C ARG A 4 -17.69 -34.95 23.54
N ARG A 5 -18.54 -35.24 22.55
CA ARG A 5 -18.53 -34.55 21.26
C ARG A 5 -18.91 -33.10 21.54
N HIS A 6 -17.97 -32.19 21.33
CA HIS A 6 -18.22 -30.76 21.38
C HIS A 6 -18.39 -30.25 19.94
N PRO A 7 -19.60 -30.32 19.36
CA PRO A 7 -19.82 -30.01 17.94
C PRO A 7 -19.45 -28.58 17.60
N LEU A 8 -19.72 -27.63 18.50
CA LEU A 8 -19.31 -26.22 18.34
C LEU A 8 -17.78 -26.08 18.27
N PHE A 9 -17.05 -26.78 19.13
CA PHE A 9 -15.57 -26.73 19.11
C PHE A 9 -15.01 -27.35 17.83
N GLN A 10 -15.59 -28.46 17.36
CA GLN A 10 -15.18 -29.10 16.11
C GLN A 10 -15.48 -28.22 14.89
N PHE A 11 -16.67 -27.61 14.85
CA PHE A 11 -17.05 -26.66 13.83
C PHE A 11 -16.11 -25.46 13.80
N SER A 12 -15.88 -24.79 14.94
CA SER A 12 -14.95 -23.66 15.03
C SER A 12 -13.53 -24.05 14.63
N TRP A 13 -13.08 -25.25 15.00
CA TRP A 13 -11.76 -25.75 14.64
C TRP A 13 -11.63 -25.99 13.13
N CYS A 14 -12.61 -26.63 12.51
CA CYS A 14 -12.64 -26.86 11.06
C CYS A 14 -12.72 -25.54 10.29
N LEU A 15 -13.64 -24.64 10.67
CA LEU A 15 -13.81 -23.33 10.05
C LEU A 15 -12.50 -22.52 10.09
N LEU A 16 -11.85 -22.47 11.27
CA LEU A 16 -10.61 -21.74 11.43
C LEU A 16 -9.47 -22.31 10.59
N ASN A 17 -9.40 -23.62 10.40
CA ASN A 17 -8.41 -24.24 9.52
C ASN A 17 -8.70 -23.95 8.05
N ALA A 18 -9.97 -23.98 7.65
CA ALA A 18 -10.37 -23.58 6.30
C ALA A 18 -9.98 -22.12 6.02
N LEU A 19 -10.27 -21.20 6.96
CA LEU A 19 -9.90 -19.80 6.88
C LEU A 19 -8.39 -19.59 6.84
N LEU A 20 -7.64 -20.38 7.63
CA LEU A 20 -6.17 -20.35 7.60
C LEU A 20 -5.63 -20.75 6.22
N VAL A 21 -6.12 -21.86 5.65
CA VAL A 21 -5.72 -22.31 4.31
C VAL A 21 -6.09 -21.26 3.27
N ALA A 22 -7.30 -20.71 3.32
CA ALA A 22 -7.74 -19.66 2.41
C ALA A 22 -6.84 -18.41 2.49
N SER A 23 -6.49 -17.97 3.71
CA SER A 23 -5.57 -16.84 3.91
C SER A 23 -4.16 -17.11 3.38
N ALA A 24 -3.67 -18.35 3.50
CA ALA A 24 -2.37 -18.75 2.98
C ALA A 24 -2.35 -18.75 1.44
N VAL A 25 -3.41 -19.28 0.81
CA VAL A 25 -3.57 -19.23 -0.66
C VAL A 25 -3.63 -17.78 -1.14
N LEU A 26 -4.41 -16.94 -0.46
CA LEU A 26 -4.52 -15.52 -0.79
C LEU A 26 -3.18 -14.78 -0.64
N LEU A 27 -2.39 -15.13 0.38
CA LEU A 27 -1.06 -14.56 0.60
C LEU A 27 -0.10 -14.94 -0.53
N VAL A 28 -0.04 -16.22 -0.92
CA VAL A 28 0.79 -16.69 -2.04
C VAL A 28 0.39 -15.99 -3.35
N TYR A 29 -0.92 -15.88 -3.60
CA TYR A 29 -1.45 -15.15 -4.75
C TYR A 29 -1.03 -13.67 -4.72
N GLY A 30 -1.19 -12.99 -3.56
CA GLY A 30 -0.81 -11.59 -3.38
C GLY A 30 0.68 -11.36 -3.63
N ILE A 31 1.55 -12.22 -3.09
CA ILE A 31 3.01 -12.16 -3.32
C ILE A 31 3.31 -12.32 -4.82
N GLY A 32 2.71 -13.29 -5.49
CA GLY A 32 2.90 -13.51 -6.92
C GLY A 32 2.45 -12.31 -7.76
N TRP A 33 1.30 -11.72 -7.42
CA TRP A 33 0.81 -10.51 -8.06
C TRP A 33 1.75 -9.31 -7.83
N GLU A 34 2.23 -9.11 -6.61
CA GLU A 34 3.17 -8.03 -6.28
C GLU A 34 4.48 -8.15 -7.05
N ILE A 35 5.07 -9.35 -7.12
CA ILE A 35 6.29 -9.59 -7.91
C ILE A 35 6.05 -9.26 -9.39
N SER A 36 4.90 -9.65 -9.93
CA SER A 36 4.52 -9.32 -11.31
C SER A 36 4.41 -7.80 -11.52
N THR A 37 3.73 -7.11 -10.60
CA THR A 37 3.58 -5.65 -10.61
C THR A 37 4.93 -4.94 -10.52
N GLU A 38 5.84 -5.39 -9.65
CA GLU A 38 7.18 -4.83 -9.53
C GLU A 38 8.02 -5.02 -10.79
N ARG A 39 7.96 -6.20 -11.41
CA ARG A 39 8.66 -6.44 -12.69
C ARG A 39 8.11 -5.55 -13.81
N TYR A 40 6.79 -5.41 -13.89
CA TYR A 40 6.14 -4.51 -14.84
C TYR A 40 6.60 -3.07 -14.63
N LEU A 41 6.51 -2.58 -13.39
CA LEU A 41 6.92 -1.22 -13.03
C LEU A 41 8.40 -0.98 -13.29
N LYS A 42 9.27 -1.96 -13.00
CA LYS A 42 10.70 -1.86 -13.25
C LYS A 42 11.00 -1.72 -14.74
N GLY A 43 10.43 -2.59 -15.57
CA GLY A 43 10.58 -2.50 -17.03
C GLY A 43 10.02 -1.20 -17.60
N PHE A 44 8.88 -0.73 -17.08
CA PHE A 44 8.31 0.55 -17.49
C PHE A 44 9.20 1.73 -17.09
N ALA A 45 9.66 1.76 -15.84
CA ALA A 45 10.53 2.81 -15.32
C ALA A 45 11.85 2.89 -16.09
N ASP A 46 12.45 1.75 -16.45
CA ASP A 46 13.69 1.70 -17.23
C ASP A 46 13.51 2.23 -18.67
N SER A 47 12.28 2.23 -19.21
CA SER A 47 11.96 2.85 -20.49
C SER A 47 11.74 4.37 -20.41
N VAL A 48 11.44 4.90 -19.23
CA VAL A 48 11.14 6.32 -18.99
C VAL A 48 12.37 7.07 -18.48
N VAL A 49 13.15 6.43 -17.62
CA VAL A 49 14.23 7.06 -16.86
C VAL A 49 15.57 6.49 -17.31
N PRO A 50 16.51 7.33 -17.80
CA PRO A 50 17.83 6.86 -18.16
C PRO A 50 18.61 6.39 -16.92
N LEU A 51 19.25 5.21 -17.00
CA LEU A 51 19.84 4.50 -15.84
C LEU A 51 20.94 5.27 -15.10
N SER A 52 21.71 6.13 -15.78
CA SER A 52 22.88 6.85 -15.25
C SER A 52 22.61 8.30 -14.79
N THR A 53 21.34 8.67 -14.63
CA THR A 53 20.97 10.07 -14.36
C THR A 53 20.91 10.41 -12.87
N ALA A 54 21.21 11.67 -12.56
CA ALA A 54 21.08 12.21 -11.20
C ALA A 54 19.62 12.15 -10.71
N PRO A 55 19.35 12.04 -9.40
CA PRO A 55 17.99 11.95 -8.86
C PRO A 55 17.02 13.03 -9.38
N GLU A 56 17.49 14.26 -9.52
CA GLU A 56 16.73 15.40 -10.06
C GLU A 56 16.34 15.18 -11.52
N GLN A 57 17.27 14.67 -12.34
CA GLN A 57 17.01 14.36 -13.75
C GLN A 57 16.01 13.21 -13.89
N LYS A 58 16.03 12.23 -12.98
CA LYS A 58 15.02 11.17 -12.93
C LYS A 58 13.62 11.73 -12.69
N VAL A 59 13.48 12.67 -11.75
CA VAL A 59 12.20 13.36 -11.48
C VAL A 59 11.72 14.09 -12.73
N GLU A 60 12.57 14.91 -13.34
CA GLU A 60 12.19 15.69 -14.53
C GLU A 60 11.85 14.78 -15.73
N ALA A 61 12.55 13.66 -15.91
CA ALA A 61 12.24 12.67 -16.94
C ALA A 61 10.84 12.05 -16.74
N ILE A 62 10.49 11.68 -15.51
CA ILE A 62 9.16 11.15 -15.19
C ILE A 62 8.09 12.22 -15.46
N LEU A 63 8.27 13.45 -14.98
CA LEU A 63 7.30 14.54 -15.20
C LEU A 63 7.13 14.86 -16.70
N THR A 64 8.23 14.85 -17.45
CA THR A 64 8.23 15.04 -18.91
C THR A 64 7.46 13.92 -19.60
N TRP A 65 7.72 12.66 -19.24
CA TRP A 65 6.95 11.52 -19.76
C TRP A 65 5.46 11.63 -19.42
N MET A 66 5.11 12.01 -18.20
CA MET A 66 3.71 12.20 -17.82
C MET A 66 3.03 13.31 -18.65
N ASN A 67 3.80 14.29 -19.13
CA ASN A 67 3.31 15.37 -19.99
C ASN A 67 3.22 14.97 -21.48
N GLN A 68 4.17 14.18 -21.98
CA GLN A 68 4.39 13.96 -23.42
C GLN A 68 4.16 12.52 -23.91
N ALA A 69 3.77 11.58 -23.04
CA ALA A 69 3.71 10.15 -23.36
C ALA A 69 2.93 9.82 -24.65
N PRO A 70 3.31 8.73 -25.35
CA PRO A 70 2.67 8.28 -26.59
C PRO A 70 1.18 7.98 -26.41
N ALA A 71 0.48 7.78 -27.53
CA ALA A 71 -0.96 7.50 -27.57
C ALA A 71 -1.40 6.54 -26.46
N ARG A 72 -2.14 7.07 -25.50
CA ARG A 72 -2.69 6.33 -24.36
C ARG A 72 -4.10 5.86 -24.68
N ARG A 73 -4.55 4.87 -23.93
CA ARG A 73 -5.96 4.49 -23.97
C ARG A 73 -6.80 5.64 -23.42
N ASN A 74 -7.86 5.98 -24.14
CA ASN A 74 -8.91 6.84 -23.64
C ASN A 74 -10.00 5.94 -23.06
N ALA A 75 -10.27 6.10 -21.77
CA ALA A 75 -11.39 5.42 -21.14
C ALA A 75 -12.67 6.22 -21.38
N VAL A 76 -13.73 5.53 -21.80
CA VAL A 76 -15.08 6.09 -21.91
C VAL A 76 -15.60 6.43 -20.50
N ASP A 77 -15.38 5.53 -19.54
CA ASP A 77 -15.71 5.68 -18.13
C ASP A 77 -14.44 5.54 -17.26
N VAL A 78 -14.15 6.58 -16.47
CA VAL A 78 -12.96 6.63 -15.61
C VAL A 78 -13.25 6.03 -14.22
N GLU A 79 -14.52 5.98 -13.82
CA GLU A 79 -14.92 5.52 -12.48
C GLU A 79 -14.80 4.00 -12.32
N SER A 80 -14.89 3.25 -13.43
CA SER A 80 -14.69 1.80 -13.46
C SER A 80 -13.22 1.34 -13.49
N LEU A 81 -12.26 2.27 -13.62
CA LEU A 81 -10.84 1.93 -13.66
C LEU A 81 -10.25 1.74 -12.25
N ASP A 82 -9.38 0.73 -12.08
CA ASP A 82 -8.58 0.60 -10.86
C ASP A 82 -7.44 1.63 -10.85
N ILE A 83 -7.65 2.73 -10.13
CA ILE A 83 -6.68 3.83 -9.97
C ILE A 83 -5.47 3.47 -9.10
N ARG A 84 -5.44 2.25 -8.53
CA ARG A 84 -4.35 1.70 -7.71
C ARG A 84 -3.62 0.55 -8.37
N ASP A 85 -4.07 0.13 -9.55
CA ASP A 85 -3.33 -0.77 -10.42
C ASP A 85 -2.36 0.06 -11.29
N PRO A 86 -1.04 -0.16 -11.18
CA PRO A 86 -0.08 0.58 -11.98
C PRO A 86 -0.20 0.33 -13.49
N GLN A 87 -0.62 -0.86 -13.92
CA GLN A 87 -0.85 -1.12 -15.34
C GLN A 87 -1.97 -0.22 -15.88
N THR A 88 -3.07 -0.09 -15.14
CA THR A 88 -4.16 0.81 -15.50
C THR A 88 -3.73 2.28 -15.43
N THR A 89 -3.13 2.69 -14.32
CA THR A 89 -2.77 4.10 -14.08
C THR A 89 -1.77 4.64 -15.12
N LEU A 90 -0.79 3.83 -15.53
CA LEU A 90 0.25 4.25 -16.47
C LEU A 90 -0.21 4.27 -17.94
N ASN A 91 -1.26 3.52 -18.30
CA ASN A 91 -1.70 3.39 -19.69
C ASN A 91 -2.89 4.28 -20.09
N TYR A 92 -3.58 4.92 -19.14
CA TYR A 92 -4.75 5.77 -19.40
C TYR A 92 -4.45 7.26 -19.18
N GLN A 93 -4.75 8.11 -20.17
CA GLN A 93 -4.41 9.54 -20.11
C GLN A 93 -5.18 10.29 -19.04
N ARG A 94 -6.50 10.06 -18.96
CA ARG A 94 -7.38 10.72 -17.98
C ARG A 94 -6.93 10.47 -16.53
N LEU A 95 -6.38 9.29 -16.25
CA LEU A 95 -5.86 8.94 -14.93
C LEU A 95 -4.64 9.77 -14.52
N LEU A 96 -3.85 10.29 -15.46
CA LEU A 96 -2.76 11.21 -15.13
C LEU A 96 -3.17 12.68 -14.99
N GLN A 97 -4.45 12.99 -15.20
CA GLN A 97 -5.03 14.32 -14.98
C GLN A 97 -5.70 14.43 -13.61
N ILE A 98 -5.97 13.30 -12.95
CA ILE A 98 -6.55 13.24 -11.61
C ILE A 98 -5.40 13.22 -10.60
N CYS A 99 -5.38 14.16 -9.65
CA CYS A 99 -4.23 14.38 -8.76
C CYS A 99 -3.76 13.14 -7.99
N GLY A 100 -4.70 12.37 -7.42
CA GLY A 100 -4.38 11.14 -6.70
C GLY A 100 -3.73 10.07 -7.58
N SER A 101 -4.31 9.84 -8.76
CA SER A 101 -3.86 8.83 -9.71
C SER A 101 -2.55 9.23 -10.41
N ALA A 102 -2.40 10.52 -10.78
CA ALA A 102 -1.14 11.08 -11.27
C ALA A 102 -0.01 10.92 -10.24
N THR A 103 -0.30 11.22 -8.97
CA THR A 103 0.68 11.05 -7.90
C THR A 103 1.04 9.58 -7.68
N ASN A 104 0.06 8.69 -7.73
CA ASN A 104 0.29 7.25 -7.66
C ASN A 104 1.27 6.78 -8.75
N ALA A 105 0.99 7.11 -10.02
CA ALA A 105 1.87 6.80 -11.14
C ALA A 105 3.29 7.33 -10.92
N PHE A 106 3.42 8.59 -10.52
CA PHE A 106 4.72 9.20 -10.26
C PHE A 106 5.49 8.48 -9.15
N VAL A 107 4.86 8.21 -8.01
CA VAL A 107 5.51 7.57 -6.86
C VAL A 107 5.97 6.16 -7.21
N ASN A 108 5.15 5.39 -7.95
CA ASN A 108 5.54 4.05 -8.41
C ASN A 108 6.71 4.08 -9.38
N LEU A 109 6.72 5.00 -10.36
CA LEU A 109 7.84 5.15 -11.30
C LEU A 109 9.11 5.60 -10.57
N ALA A 110 9.01 6.63 -9.74
CA ALA A 110 10.13 7.15 -8.97
C ALA A 110 10.75 6.06 -8.08
N SER A 111 9.93 5.32 -7.35
CA SER A 111 10.38 4.20 -6.50
C SER A 111 11.06 3.10 -7.31
N SER A 112 10.49 2.75 -8.48
CA SER A 112 11.04 1.71 -9.37
C SER A 112 12.34 2.14 -10.06
N SER A 113 12.56 3.44 -10.19
CA SER A 113 13.82 4.06 -10.66
C SER A 113 14.86 4.25 -9.53
N GLY A 114 14.56 3.76 -8.31
CA GLY A 114 15.46 3.82 -7.16
C GLY A 114 15.42 5.12 -6.37
N LEU A 115 14.41 5.97 -6.55
CA LEU A 115 14.20 7.16 -5.73
C LEU A 115 13.39 6.80 -4.48
N GLU A 116 13.66 7.46 -3.36
CA GLU A 116 12.75 7.41 -2.22
C GLU A 116 11.62 8.41 -2.46
N ALA A 117 10.45 7.88 -2.83
CA ALA A 117 9.25 8.65 -3.09
C ALA A 117 8.09 8.22 -2.17
N ARG A 118 7.31 9.20 -1.72
CA ARG A 118 6.12 8.99 -0.89
C ARG A 118 5.00 9.95 -1.27
N ARG A 119 3.76 9.56 -1.02
CA ARG A 119 2.58 10.39 -1.26
C ARG A 119 2.31 11.32 -0.09
N LEU A 120 1.88 12.54 -0.37
CA LEU A 120 1.42 13.52 0.61
C LEU A 120 0.02 14.04 0.23
N LEU A 121 -0.93 13.95 1.16
CA LEU A 121 -2.29 14.45 1.02
C LEU A 121 -2.38 15.85 1.63
N LEU A 122 -2.87 16.82 0.85
CA LEU A 122 -3.20 18.16 1.35
C LEU A 122 -4.64 18.16 1.84
N LEU A 123 -4.86 18.55 3.09
CA LEU A 123 -6.15 18.48 3.75
C LEU A 123 -6.74 19.88 3.96
N ASN A 124 -8.07 19.98 3.87
CA ASN A 124 -8.78 21.17 4.36
C ASN A 124 -8.95 21.15 5.88
N GLN A 125 -9.59 22.20 6.41
CA GLN A 125 -9.92 22.34 7.82
C GLN A 125 -10.81 21.20 8.38
N ASN A 126 -11.57 20.53 7.51
CA ASN A 126 -12.44 19.40 7.84
C ASN A 126 -11.77 18.03 7.59
N ASN A 127 -10.43 17.99 7.48
CA ASN A 127 -9.63 16.79 7.21
C ASN A 127 -10.02 16.03 5.92
N ARG A 128 -10.66 16.72 4.95
CA ARG A 128 -10.91 16.19 3.61
C ARG A 128 -9.73 16.49 2.72
N THR A 129 -9.34 15.52 1.90
CA THR A 129 -8.28 15.68 0.90
C THR A 129 -8.74 16.65 -0.18
N LEU A 130 -8.02 17.76 -0.34
CA LEU A 130 -8.22 18.71 -1.43
C LEU A 130 -7.36 18.37 -2.65
N HIS A 131 -6.12 17.96 -2.38
CA HIS A 131 -5.14 17.68 -3.41
C HIS A 131 -4.13 16.64 -2.94
N VAL A 132 -3.41 16.05 -3.90
CA VAL A 132 -2.43 15.00 -3.66
C VAL A 132 -1.15 15.35 -4.40
N VAL A 133 -0.04 15.32 -3.68
CA VAL A 133 1.31 15.62 -4.18
C VAL A 133 2.28 14.51 -3.76
N ALA A 134 3.48 14.50 -4.31
CA ALA A 134 4.55 13.59 -3.94
C ALA A 134 5.65 14.31 -3.15
N GLU A 135 6.33 13.59 -2.27
CA GLU A 135 7.63 13.97 -1.74
C GLU A 135 8.67 12.99 -2.27
N VAL A 136 9.82 13.51 -2.72
CA VAL A 136 10.97 12.71 -3.15
C VAL A 136 12.20 13.16 -2.37
N ARG A 137 12.99 12.19 -1.90
CA ARG A 137 14.24 12.49 -1.19
C ARG A 137 15.33 12.85 -2.20
N LEU A 138 15.65 14.13 -2.31
CA LEU A 138 16.70 14.70 -3.16
C LEU A 138 17.74 15.39 -2.27
N ALA A 139 19.03 15.09 -2.45
CA ALA A 139 20.11 15.64 -1.63
C ALA A 139 19.81 15.64 -0.11
N HIS A 140 19.31 14.52 0.41
CA HIS A 140 18.89 14.32 1.81
C HIS A 140 17.71 15.18 2.31
N ARG A 141 16.96 15.85 1.42
CA ARG A 141 15.77 16.63 1.75
C ARG A 141 14.54 16.07 1.06
N TRP A 142 13.40 16.12 1.73
CA TRP A 142 12.10 15.79 1.14
C TRP A 142 11.59 16.97 0.33
N VAL A 143 11.77 16.88 -0.98
CA VAL A 143 11.32 17.88 -1.96
C VAL A 143 9.91 17.56 -2.39
N VAL A 144 9.05 18.56 -2.47
CA VAL A 144 7.66 18.39 -2.90
C VAL A 144 7.55 18.55 -4.41
N ILE A 145 6.87 17.60 -5.03
CA ILE A 145 6.60 17.53 -6.46
C ILE A 145 5.09 17.39 -6.63
N ASP A 146 4.54 18.07 -7.62
CA ASP A 146 3.14 17.98 -8.01
C ASP A 146 3.02 17.27 -9.37
N PRO A 147 2.78 15.95 -9.37
CA PRO A 147 2.65 15.20 -10.61
C PRO A 147 1.39 15.59 -11.41
N ALA A 148 0.35 16.11 -10.77
CA ALA A 148 -0.86 16.55 -11.47
C ALA A 148 -0.59 17.77 -12.35
N PHE A 149 0.21 18.70 -11.82
CA PHE A 149 0.65 19.92 -12.51
C PHE A 149 1.98 19.79 -13.23
N ARG A 150 2.58 18.58 -13.24
CA ARG A 150 3.87 18.28 -13.90
C ARG A 150 5.01 19.17 -13.41
N ALA A 151 5.02 19.49 -12.12
CA ALA A 151 5.91 20.53 -11.60
C ALA A 151 6.65 20.09 -10.34
N VAL A 152 7.90 20.53 -10.21
CA VAL A 152 8.61 20.56 -8.93
C VAL A 152 8.31 21.91 -8.29
N PHE A 153 7.92 21.94 -7.01
CA PHE A 153 7.78 23.22 -6.32
C PHE A 153 9.16 23.84 -6.12
N ARG A 154 9.34 25.07 -6.60
CA ARG A 154 10.61 25.79 -6.55
C ARG A 154 10.39 27.20 -6.02
N ASP A 155 11.40 27.73 -5.32
CA ASP A 155 11.44 29.13 -4.91
C ASP A 155 11.78 30.07 -6.08
N ALA A 156 11.89 31.37 -5.80
CA ALA A 156 12.27 32.39 -6.76
C ALA A 156 13.63 32.12 -7.43
N GLN A 157 14.54 31.46 -6.70
CA GLN A 157 15.90 31.12 -7.13
C GLN A 157 15.95 29.78 -7.88
N GLY A 158 14.80 29.12 -8.06
CA GLY A 158 14.69 27.83 -8.75
C GLY A 158 15.07 26.63 -7.88
N GLN A 159 15.31 26.81 -6.58
CA GLN A 159 15.65 25.71 -5.67
C GLN A 159 14.40 24.92 -5.29
N PRO A 160 14.48 23.57 -5.29
CA PRO A 160 13.35 22.74 -4.90
C PRO A 160 12.94 22.95 -3.43
N LEU A 161 11.63 23.02 -3.20
CA LEU A 161 11.04 23.34 -1.91
C LEU A 161 10.62 22.10 -1.13
N THR A 162 10.76 22.18 0.19
CA THR A 162 10.31 21.16 1.15
C THR A 162 8.91 21.46 1.67
N ARG A 163 8.24 20.43 2.22
CA ARG A 163 6.94 20.58 2.88
C ARG A 163 6.92 21.64 3.97
N SER A 164 7.98 21.75 4.76
CA SER A 164 8.08 22.76 5.83
C SER A 164 8.17 24.19 5.28
N GLN A 165 8.86 24.40 4.15
CA GLN A 165 8.93 25.71 3.52
C GLN A 165 7.60 26.10 2.87
N LEU A 166 6.90 25.14 2.27
CA LEU A 166 5.58 25.37 1.66
C LEU A 166 4.46 25.63 2.66
N ARG A 167 4.70 25.48 3.98
CA ARG A 167 3.77 25.93 5.03
C ARG A 167 3.66 27.44 5.11
N ASP A 168 4.67 28.18 4.66
CA ASP A 168 4.56 29.62 4.55
C ASP A 168 3.65 29.97 3.35
N PRO A 169 2.49 30.63 3.58
CA PRO A 169 1.57 30.99 2.50
C PRO A 169 2.21 31.89 1.44
N HIS A 170 3.23 32.69 1.77
CA HIS A 170 3.93 33.52 0.80
C HIS A 170 4.78 32.67 -0.15
N VAL A 171 5.59 31.76 0.40
CA VAL A 171 6.41 30.82 -0.38
C VAL A 171 5.54 29.93 -1.25
N PHE A 172 4.42 29.42 -0.71
CA PHE A 172 3.49 28.58 -1.46
C PHE A 172 2.82 29.34 -2.63
N ARG A 173 2.35 30.58 -2.40
CA ARG A 173 1.80 31.41 -3.47
C ARG A 173 2.83 31.70 -4.55
N GLU A 174 4.06 32.02 -4.16
CA GLU A 174 5.15 32.27 -5.11
C GLU A 174 5.46 31.03 -5.97
N ALA A 175 5.47 29.84 -5.36
CA ALA A 175 5.73 28.60 -6.06
C ALA A 175 4.57 28.17 -6.99
N THR A 176 3.33 28.53 -6.65
CA THR A 176 2.12 28.15 -7.41
C THR A 176 1.71 29.18 -8.47
N GLN A 177 2.15 30.43 -8.40
CA GLN A 177 1.69 31.51 -9.32
C GLN A 177 1.92 31.19 -10.81
N LYS A 178 2.93 30.38 -11.12
CA LYS A 178 3.27 29.98 -12.50
C LYS A 178 2.46 28.76 -12.96
N LEU A 179 1.79 28.06 -12.05
CA LEU A 179 0.97 26.88 -12.33
C LEU A 179 -0.46 27.31 -12.66
N LYS A 180 -0.81 27.26 -13.96
CA LYS A 180 -2.15 27.64 -14.42
C LYS A 180 -3.21 26.69 -13.82
N GLY A 181 -4.22 27.27 -13.19
CA GLY A 181 -5.36 26.51 -12.63
C GLY A 181 -5.07 25.80 -11.30
N TYR A 182 -3.99 26.16 -10.60
CA TYR A 182 -3.73 25.60 -9.27
C TYR A 182 -4.84 25.98 -8.28
N PRO A 183 -5.46 25.04 -7.54
CA PRO A 183 -6.60 25.39 -6.70
C PRO A 183 -6.17 26.26 -5.50
N PRO A 184 -6.76 27.45 -5.32
CA PRO A 184 -6.33 28.41 -4.29
C PRO A 184 -6.65 27.95 -2.86
N ALA A 185 -7.55 26.98 -2.72
CA ALA A 185 -7.92 26.40 -1.43
C ALA A 185 -6.87 25.42 -0.86
N CYS A 186 -5.88 25.00 -1.67
CA CYS A 186 -4.85 24.07 -1.21
C CYS A 186 -3.85 24.79 -0.29
N THR A 187 -3.48 24.16 0.82
CA THR A 187 -2.39 24.63 1.70
C THR A 187 -1.59 23.44 2.24
N PHE A 188 -0.39 23.73 2.74
CA PHE A 188 0.48 22.74 3.42
C PHE A 188 0.34 22.77 4.95
N ASP A 189 -0.64 23.51 5.48
CA ASP A 189 -0.90 23.63 6.93
C ASP A 189 -1.22 22.25 7.54
N ARG A 190 -2.04 21.47 6.83
CA ARG A 190 -2.48 20.14 7.25
C ARG A 190 -2.16 19.13 6.15
N THR A 191 -1.21 18.26 6.45
CA THR A 191 -0.77 17.21 5.53
C THR A 191 -0.74 15.86 6.21
N THR A 192 -1.07 14.80 5.48
CA THR A 192 -0.89 13.42 5.96
C THR A 192 -0.53 12.48 4.81
N GLN A 193 0.13 11.37 5.09
CA GLN A 193 0.37 10.33 4.09
C GLN A 193 -0.81 9.34 3.99
N VAL A 194 -1.47 9.06 5.13
CA VAL A 194 -2.53 8.05 5.26
C VAL A 194 -3.74 8.62 6.01
N ARG A 195 -4.94 8.33 5.49
CA ARG A 195 -6.21 8.69 6.14
C ARG A 195 -6.90 7.45 6.70
N LEU A 196 -6.52 7.05 7.91
CA LEU A 196 -7.18 5.93 8.62
C LEU A 196 -8.65 6.22 8.94
N GLU A 197 -9.00 7.50 9.10
CA GLU A 197 -10.37 7.98 9.36
C GLU A 197 -11.35 7.64 8.23
N ARG A 198 -10.86 7.23 7.05
CA ARG A 198 -11.70 6.76 5.95
C ARG A 198 -12.20 5.32 6.15
N ILE A 199 -11.62 4.57 7.08
CA ILE A 199 -12.07 3.22 7.44
C ILE A 199 -13.19 3.36 8.47
N PRO A 200 -14.46 3.11 8.10
CA PRO A 200 -15.58 3.28 9.03
C PRO A 200 -15.41 2.34 10.23
N PHE A 201 -15.76 2.84 11.42
CA PHE A 201 -15.71 2.15 12.72
C PHE A 201 -14.33 1.75 13.25
N LEU A 202 -13.40 1.33 12.38
CA LEU A 202 -12.07 0.85 12.77
C LEU A 202 -10.99 1.92 12.70
N GLY A 203 -11.16 2.99 11.91
CA GLY A 203 -10.13 4.01 11.69
C GLY A 203 -9.60 4.66 12.96
N GLY A 204 -10.50 5.02 13.88
CA GLY A 204 -10.12 5.61 15.17
C GLY A 204 -9.39 4.63 16.09
N LEU A 205 -9.79 3.35 16.10
CA LEU A 205 -9.13 2.30 16.88
C LEU A 205 -7.74 2.00 16.32
N LEU A 206 -7.63 1.84 15.00
CA LEU A 206 -6.35 1.64 14.31
C LEU A 206 -5.38 2.78 14.61
N ARG A 207 -5.84 4.03 14.57
CA ARG A 207 -5.02 5.19 14.92
C ARG A 207 -4.52 5.13 16.36
N LYS A 208 -5.38 4.78 17.32
CA LYS A 208 -4.98 4.62 18.73
C LYS A 208 -3.94 3.51 18.90
N ILE A 209 -4.13 2.37 18.26
CA ILE A 209 -3.20 1.24 18.31
C ILE A 209 -1.85 1.62 17.70
N LEU A 210 -1.84 2.26 16.53
CA LEU A 210 -0.61 2.69 15.87
C LEU A 210 0.13 3.75 16.68
N ASN A 211 -0.59 4.72 17.25
CA ASN A 211 0.01 5.71 18.15
C ASN A 211 0.63 5.08 19.41
N ALA A 212 0.07 3.99 19.91
CA ALA A 212 0.56 3.29 21.10
C ALA A 212 1.77 2.38 20.79
N LEU A 213 1.79 1.74 19.62
CA LEU A 213 2.80 0.74 19.27
C LEU A 213 3.95 1.28 18.43
N LEU A 214 3.70 2.28 17.58
CA LEU A 214 4.63 2.75 16.56
C LEU A 214 4.75 4.27 16.62
N PHE A 215 5.73 4.77 17.36
CA PHE A 215 5.98 6.22 17.41
C PHE A 215 6.38 6.76 16.02
N GLY A 216 5.75 7.85 15.58
CA GLY A 216 6.06 8.50 14.30
C GLY A 216 5.61 7.76 13.04
N TRP A 217 4.72 6.76 13.17
CA TRP A 217 4.22 5.98 12.03
C TRP A 217 3.62 6.83 10.90
N GLU A 218 3.06 8.00 11.20
CA GLU A 218 2.46 8.90 10.21
C GLU A 218 3.46 9.44 9.17
N GLU A 219 4.76 9.44 9.50
CA GLU A 219 5.85 9.89 8.63
C GLU A 219 6.49 8.75 7.83
N TRP A 220 6.17 7.50 8.13
CA TRP A 220 6.73 6.34 7.43
C TRP A 220 6.26 6.32 5.98
N ASN A 221 7.06 5.73 5.08
CA ASN A 221 6.67 5.63 3.68
C ASN A 221 5.59 4.56 3.49
N TRP A 222 4.32 4.97 3.46
CA TRP A 222 3.17 4.09 3.24
C TRP A 222 2.86 3.82 1.77
N SER A 223 3.61 4.44 0.84
CA SER A 223 3.26 4.45 -0.58
C SER A 223 3.08 3.04 -1.15
N GLY A 224 3.94 2.09 -0.78
CA GLY A 224 3.82 0.71 -1.24
C GLY A 224 2.42 0.13 -0.97
N ILE A 225 1.87 0.35 0.23
CA ILE A 225 0.56 -0.18 0.64
C ILE A 225 -0.59 0.70 0.13
N THR A 226 -0.44 2.02 0.09
CA THR A 226 -1.54 2.92 -0.32
C THR A 226 -1.70 3.01 -1.83
N GLU A 227 -0.61 2.89 -2.57
CA GLU A 227 -0.58 3.13 -4.02
C GLU A 227 -0.78 1.85 -4.83
N ARG A 228 -0.42 0.66 -4.31
CA ARG A 228 -0.52 -0.62 -5.04
C ARG A 228 -1.58 -1.54 -4.43
N THR A 229 -2.55 -1.97 -5.24
CA THR A 229 -3.58 -2.95 -4.81
C THR A 229 -2.97 -4.30 -4.44
N SER A 230 -1.95 -4.75 -5.17
CA SER A 230 -1.25 -6.02 -4.93
C SER A 230 -0.56 -6.07 -3.55
N MET A 231 0.16 -5.01 -3.17
CA MET A 231 0.80 -4.91 -1.86
C MET A 231 -0.23 -4.82 -0.72
N ALA A 232 -1.31 -4.07 -0.93
CA ALA A 232 -2.39 -3.97 0.04
C ALA A 232 -3.07 -5.34 0.29
N LEU A 233 -3.32 -6.10 -0.77
CA LEU A 233 -3.86 -7.46 -0.69
C LEU A 233 -2.90 -8.38 0.07
N THR A 234 -1.61 -8.31 -0.26
CA THR A 234 -0.55 -9.11 0.38
C THR A 234 -0.50 -8.86 1.89
N LEU A 235 -0.51 -7.59 2.29
CA LEU A 235 -0.52 -7.22 3.71
C LEU A 235 -1.82 -7.67 4.40
N ALA A 236 -2.98 -7.48 3.77
CA ALA A 236 -4.26 -7.91 4.33
C ALA A 236 -4.30 -9.44 4.52
N ALA A 237 -3.83 -10.20 3.54
CA ALA A 237 -3.73 -11.66 3.62
C ALA A 237 -2.77 -12.12 4.73
N ALA A 238 -1.61 -11.46 4.87
CA ALA A 238 -0.65 -11.73 5.95
C ALA A 238 -1.26 -11.46 7.33
N LEU A 239 -1.98 -10.34 7.49
CA LEU A 239 -2.66 -9.99 8.74
C LEU A 239 -3.77 -11.01 9.08
N LEU A 240 -4.61 -11.38 8.10
CA LEU A 240 -5.63 -12.41 8.28
C LEU A 240 -5.03 -13.75 8.70
N MET A 241 -3.95 -14.17 8.05
CA MET A 241 -3.23 -15.39 8.41
C MET A 241 -2.71 -15.32 9.85
N GLY A 242 -2.12 -14.19 10.27
CA GLY A 242 -1.70 -13.96 11.65
C GLY A 242 -2.85 -14.08 12.66
N VAL A 243 -4.01 -13.47 12.35
CA VAL A 243 -5.21 -13.56 13.18
C VAL A 243 -5.72 -15.00 13.29
N PHE A 244 -5.80 -15.73 12.18
CA PHE A 244 -6.26 -17.13 12.20
C PHE A 244 -5.27 -18.06 12.89
N LEU A 245 -3.96 -17.82 12.77
CA LEU A 245 -2.95 -18.53 13.55
C LEU A 245 -3.12 -18.28 15.06
N ALA A 246 -3.25 -17.02 15.47
CA ALA A 246 -3.50 -16.67 16.88
C ALA A 246 -4.79 -17.31 17.41
N GLY A 247 -5.87 -17.25 16.62
CA GLY A 247 -7.12 -17.95 16.94
C GLY A 247 -6.90 -19.46 17.07
N ARG A 248 -6.06 -20.06 16.23
CA ARG A 248 -5.79 -21.51 16.25
C ARG A 248 -5.03 -21.90 17.52
N PHE A 249 -4.08 -21.06 17.94
CA PHE A 249 -3.40 -21.22 19.22
C PHE A 249 -4.37 -21.07 20.40
N ALA A 250 -5.21 -20.03 20.41
CA ALA A 250 -6.19 -19.80 21.47
C ALA A 250 -7.20 -20.96 21.58
N LEU A 251 -7.72 -21.45 20.46
CA LEU A 251 -8.68 -22.56 20.43
C LEU A 251 -8.02 -23.89 20.82
N SER A 252 -6.75 -24.11 20.45
CA SER A 252 -5.93 -25.23 20.91
C SER A 252 -5.70 -25.20 22.42
N TRP A 253 -5.35 -24.02 22.96
CA TRP A 253 -5.15 -23.80 24.39
C TRP A 253 -6.45 -24.02 25.18
N TYR A 254 -7.56 -23.46 24.70
CA TYR A 254 -8.89 -23.64 25.30
C TYR A 254 -9.31 -25.11 25.32
N GLY A 255 -9.16 -25.82 24.19
CA GLY A 255 -9.49 -27.25 24.10
C GLY A 255 -8.68 -28.11 25.08
N LYS A 256 -7.40 -27.79 25.27
CA LYS A 256 -6.54 -28.49 26.23
C LYS A 256 -6.88 -28.18 27.69
N ARG A 257 -7.03 -26.89 28.05
CA ARG A 257 -7.23 -26.47 29.46
C ARG A 257 -8.65 -26.64 29.98
N ARG A 258 -9.66 -26.39 29.15
CA ARG A 258 -11.08 -26.36 29.59
C ARG A 258 -11.85 -27.62 29.21
N LEU A 259 -11.54 -28.23 28.07
CA LEU A 259 -12.31 -29.37 27.54
C LEU A 259 -11.59 -30.72 27.70
N GLY A 260 -10.34 -30.73 28.20
CA GLY A 260 -9.56 -31.96 28.35
C GLY A 260 -9.29 -32.70 27.04
N VAL A 261 -9.42 -32.02 25.89
CA VAL A 261 -9.25 -32.63 24.57
C VAL A 261 -7.75 -32.79 24.32
N ILE A 262 -7.23 -33.97 24.65
CA ILE A 262 -5.90 -34.41 24.23
C ILE A 262 -6.00 -34.73 22.74
N ARG A 263 -5.53 -33.81 21.90
CA ARG A 263 -5.49 -34.05 20.46
C ARG A 263 -4.43 -35.08 20.16
N VAL A 264 -4.84 -36.14 19.47
CA VAL A 264 -3.92 -37.00 18.73
C VAL A 264 -3.19 -36.12 17.72
N ARG A 265 -1.85 -36.10 17.77
CA ARG A 265 -1.08 -35.31 16.82
C ARG A 265 -1.29 -35.90 15.42
N LEU A 266 -1.49 -35.06 14.41
CA LEU A 266 -1.61 -35.48 13.00
C LEU A 266 -0.43 -36.37 12.57
N ARG A 267 0.76 -36.11 13.12
CA ARG A 267 1.96 -36.95 13.00
C ARG A 267 1.76 -38.36 13.54
N GLU A 268 1.06 -38.55 14.65
CA GLU A 268 0.76 -39.87 15.23
C GLU A 268 -0.30 -40.63 14.44
N GLN A 269 -1.20 -39.93 13.72
CA GLN A 269 -2.14 -40.57 12.79
C GLN A 269 -1.47 -40.96 11.48
N LEU A 270 -0.61 -40.10 10.94
CA LEU A 270 0.23 -40.43 9.77
C LEU A 270 1.20 -41.58 10.08
N MET A 271 1.85 -41.57 11.24
CA MET A 271 2.72 -42.67 11.68
C MET A 271 1.94 -43.97 11.90
N ARG A 272 0.72 -43.91 12.45
CA ARG A 272 -0.13 -45.11 12.59
C ARG A 272 -0.64 -45.65 11.26
N ALA A 273 -1.02 -44.77 10.33
CA ALA A 273 -1.40 -45.17 8.98
C ALA A 273 -0.22 -45.77 8.22
N ALA A 274 0.97 -45.19 8.35
CA ALA A 274 2.20 -45.74 7.80
C ALA A 274 2.55 -47.10 8.42
N HIS A 275 2.51 -47.24 9.75
CA HIS A 275 2.73 -48.54 10.40
C HIS A 275 1.72 -49.59 9.96
N ALA A 276 0.42 -49.25 9.86
CA ALA A 276 -0.60 -50.18 9.40
C ALA A 276 -0.42 -50.62 7.93
N LEU A 277 0.15 -49.76 7.08
CA LEU A 277 0.49 -50.08 5.69
C LEU A 277 1.74 -50.97 5.58
N PHE A 278 2.71 -50.82 6.48
CA PHE A 278 3.96 -51.59 6.48
C PHE A 278 3.92 -52.85 7.37
N SER A 279 2.92 -53.00 8.24
CA SER A 279 2.63 -54.25 8.95
C SER A 279 1.67 -55.11 8.13
N ILE A 280 2.17 -55.68 7.04
CA ILE A 280 1.47 -56.77 6.36
C ILE A 280 1.56 -58.00 7.29
N PRO A 281 0.44 -58.68 7.62
CA PRO A 281 0.50 -59.91 8.40
C PRO A 281 1.20 -60.98 7.56
N SER A 282 2.17 -61.67 8.18
CA SER A 282 2.71 -62.94 7.66
C SER A 282 1.71 -64.06 7.91
#